data_AF-A0A0G4EHE8-F1
#
_entry.id   AF-A0A0G4EHE8-F1
#
_cell.length_a   1.000
_cell.length_b   1.000
_cell.length_c   1.000
_cell.angle_alpha   90.00
_cell.angle_beta   90.00
_cell.angle_gamma   90.00
#
_symmetry.space_group_name_H-M   'P 1'
#
loop_
_entity.id
_entity.type
_entity.pdbx_description
1 polymer ?
#
loop_
_entity_poly.entity_id
_entity_poly.type
_entity_poly.pdbx_seq_one_letter_code
_entity_poly.pdbx_strand_id
1 'polypeptide(L)'
;MVYLEDFDEFQSAAQELFAKNSGHRQVRYQVKYRHCDGKVVLKVTDDRVCLKYKTDQLTDMRRIERLTVLFMRWTTFKDVQKADQLPTELEESGEAAAAAGGRAQKKKKRRG
;
A
#
# COMPACT_ATOMS: atom_id res chain seq x y z
N MET A 1 0.56 -21.78 -0.26
CA MET A 1 -0.03 -20.43 -0.04
C MET A 1 0.31 -20.04 1.38
N VAL A 2 1.20 -19.07 1.56
CA VAL A 2 1.72 -18.67 2.89
C VAL A 2 1.06 -17.37 3.32
N TYR A 3 0.63 -17.29 4.58
CA TYR A 3 0.20 -16.05 5.21
C TYR A 3 1.38 -15.44 5.94
N LEU A 4 1.68 -14.19 5.65
CA LEU A 4 2.63 -13.39 6.41
C LEU A 4 1.85 -12.59 7.44
N GLU A 5 2.37 -12.54 8.66
CA GLU A 5 1.75 -11.83 9.80
C GLU A 5 2.18 -10.36 9.83
N ASP A 6 3.40 -10.08 9.39
CA ASP A 6 3.95 -8.73 9.31
C ASP A 6 3.69 -8.11 7.92
N PHE A 7 3.19 -6.87 7.92
CA PHE A 7 2.89 -6.15 6.68
C PHE A 7 4.16 -5.74 5.91
N ASP A 8 5.22 -5.34 6.62
CA ASP A 8 6.46 -4.87 6.01
C ASP A 8 7.19 -6.05 5.36
N GLU A 9 7.18 -7.22 6.00
CA GLU A 9 7.67 -8.48 5.40
C GLU A 9 6.86 -8.84 4.14
N PHE A 10 5.53 -8.73 4.20
CA PHE A 10 4.67 -8.97 3.04
C PHE A 10 4.97 -8.01 1.89
N GLN A 11 5.16 -6.73 2.17
CA GLN A 11 5.48 -5.72 1.17
C GLN A 11 6.85 -6.00 0.51
N SER A 12 7.89 -6.28 1.28
CA SER A 12 9.22 -6.59 0.73
C SER A 12 9.21 -7.86 -0.11
N ALA A 13 8.57 -8.93 0.37
CA ALA A 13 8.45 -10.16 -0.41
C ALA A 13 7.65 -9.96 -1.70
N ALA A 14 6.61 -9.12 -1.67
CA ALA A 14 5.83 -8.74 -2.85
C ALA A 14 6.65 -7.94 -3.87
N GLN A 15 7.47 -6.98 -3.41
CA GLN A 15 8.41 -6.23 -4.24
C GLN A 15 9.42 -7.14 -4.92
N GLU A 16 10.05 -8.03 -4.17
CA GLU A 16 11.00 -8.98 -4.72
C GLU A 16 10.36 -9.90 -5.76
N LEU A 17 9.15 -10.41 -5.49
CA LEU A 17 8.44 -11.27 -6.44
C LEU A 17 8.11 -10.52 -7.73
N PHE A 18 7.75 -9.24 -7.61
CA PHE A 18 7.52 -8.37 -8.77
C PHE A 18 8.81 -8.11 -9.57
N ALA A 19 9.91 -7.79 -8.89
CA ALA A 19 11.20 -7.50 -9.52
C ALA A 19 11.86 -8.73 -10.17
N LYS A 20 11.71 -9.92 -9.58
CA LYS A 20 12.24 -11.19 -10.12
C LYS A 20 11.57 -11.58 -11.44
N ASN A 21 10.30 -11.21 -11.62
CA ASN A 21 9.56 -11.54 -12.83
C ASN A 21 9.73 -10.43 -13.88
N SER A 22 10.77 -10.58 -14.70
CA SER A 22 11.19 -9.65 -15.76
C SER A 22 10.12 -9.37 -16.83
N GLY A 23 9.05 -10.19 -16.88
CA GLY A 23 7.83 -9.89 -17.60
C GLY A 23 6.71 -9.62 -16.62
N HIS A 24 6.39 -8.33 -16.37
CA HIS A 24 5.33 -7.83 -15.47
C HIS A 24 3.96 -8.53 -15.61
N ARG A 25 3.78 -9.34 -16.66
CA ARG A 25 2.54 -10.02 -17.05
C ARG A 25 2.19 -11.25 -16.20
N GLN A 26 3.11 -11.77 -15.39
CA GLN A 26 2.86 -12.97 -14.58
C GLN A 26 2.41 -12.65 -13.15
N VAL A 27 2.83 -11.53 -12.56
CA VAL A 27 2.51 -11.18 -11.17
C VAL A 27 1.16 -10.48 -11.08
N ARG A 28 0.29 -10.98 -10.21
CA ARG A 28 -1.05 -10.44 -9.96
C ARG A 28 -1.23 -10.07 -8.50
N TYR A 29 -1.61 -8.81 -8.28
CA TYR A 29 -2.03 -8.30 -6.99
C TYR A 29 -3.54 -8.34 -6.87
N GLN A 30 -4.05 -8.89 -5.77
CA GLN A 30 -5.48 -9.05 -5.49
C GLN A 30 -5.79 -8.51 -4.09
N VAL A 31 -6.85 -7.71 -4.00
CA VAL A 31 -7.40 -7.20 -2.74
C VAL A 31 -8.83 -7.70 -2.62
N LYS A 32 -9.15 -8.36 -1.50
CA LYS A 32 -10.50 -8.84 -1.20
C LYS A 32 -10.94 -8.24 0.13
N TYR A 33 -11.93 -7.34 0.09
CA TYR A 33 -12.58 -6.80 1.28
C TYR A 33 -13.89 -7.53 1.56
N ARG A 34 -14.15 -7.84 2.83
CA ARG A 34 -15.43 -8.38 3.29
C ARG A 34 -15.99 -7.49 4.39
N HIS A 35 -17.04 -6.72 4.06
CA HIS A 35 -17.63 -5.75 4.96
C HIS A 35 -18.22 -6.38 6.23
N CYS A 36 -18.96 -7.49 6.11
CA CYS A 36 -19.60 -8.16 7.25
C CYS A 36 -18.60 -8.61 8.33
N ASP A 37 -17.38 -8.97 7.93
CA ASP A 37 -16.34 -9.44 8.85
C ASP A 37 -15.32 -8.35 9.20
N GLY A 38 -15.40 -7.16 8.57
CA GLY A 38 -14.43 -6.08 8.71
C GLY A 38 -13.01 -6.44 8.25
N LYS A 39 -12.85 -7.45 7.38
CA LYS A 39 -11.53 -8.03 7.05
C LYS A 39 -11.12 -7.74 5.62
N VAL A 40 -9.83 -7.46 5.44
CA VAL A 40 -9.17 -7.36 4.13
C VAL A 40 -8.16 -8.50 3.99
N VAL A 41 -8.15 -9.12 2.81
CA VAL A 41 -7.13 -10.10 2.41
C VAL A 41 -6.43 -9.60 1.16
N LEU A 42 -5.11 -9.47 1.27
CA LEU A 42 -4.21 -9.17 0.16
C LEU A 42 -3.59 -10.47 -0.34
N LYS A 43 -3.35 -10.55 -1.65
CA LYS A 43 -2.67 -11.68 -2.27
C LYS A 43 -1.82 -11.19 -3.43
N VAL A 44 -0.58 -11.65 -3.48
CA VAL A 44 0.33 -11.45 -4.62
C VAL A 44 0.77 -12.83 -5.11
N THR A 45 0.70 -13.07 -6.41
CA THR A 45 1.07 -14.37 -6.98
C THR A 45 1.53 -14.29 -8.43
N ASP A 46 2.42 -15.20 -8.81
CA ASP A 46 2.87 -15.46 -10.18
C ASP A 46 2.50 -16.86 -10.68
N ASP A 47 1.45 -17.46 -10.10
CA ASP A 47 1.01 -18.86 -10.30
C ASP A 47 1.94 -19.94 -9.74
N ARG A 48 3.15 -19.58 -9.27
CA ARG A 48 4.08 -20.51 -8.59
C ARG A 48 4.16 -20.23 -7.10
N VAL A 49 4.40 -18.97 -6.76
CA VAL A 49 4.45 -18.45 -5.40
C VAL A 49 3.16 -17.70 -5.11
N CYS A 50 2.66 -17.85 -3.88
CA CYS A 50 1.46 -17.17 -3.42
C CYS A 50 1.70 -16.61 -2.02
N LEU A 51 1.84 -15.30 -1.95
CA LEU A 51 1.96 -14.52 -0.72
C LEU A 51 0.57 -13.99 -0.35
N LYS A 52 0.21 -14.07 0.93
CA LYS A 52 -1.04 -13.51 1.45
C LYS A 52 -0.80 -12.72 2.71
N TYR A 53 -1.56 -11.65 2.89
CA TYR A 53 -1.66 -10.91 4.13
C TYR A 53 -3.13 -10.71 4.48
N LYS A 54 -3.47 -10.76 5.75
CA LYS A 54 -4.83 -10.58 6.24
C LYS A 54 -4.80 -9.65 7.43
N THR A 55 -5.66 -8.64 7.41
CA THR A 55 -5.82 -7.70 8.53
C THR A 55 -7.28 -7.37 8.75
N ASP A 56 -7.62 -7.08 10.00
CA ASP A 56 -8.87 -6.46 10.45
C ASP A 56 -8.63 -5.05 11.02
N GLN A 57 -7.38 -4.58 11.03
CA GLN A 57 -7.01 -3.29 11.58
C GLN A 57 -7.22 -2.16 10.56
N LEU A 58 -7.96 -1.13 10.97
CA LEU A 58 -8.22 0.03 10.11
C LEU A 58 -6.95 0.86 9.85
N THR A 59 -5.98 0.82 10.76
CA THR A 59 -4.67 1.49 10.63
C THR A 59 -3.90 1.02 9.40
N ASP A 60 -4.10 -0.22 8.99
CA ASP A 60 -3.42 -0.84 7.86
C ASP A 60 -4.02 -0.41 6.53
N MET A 61 -5.24 0.15 6.50
CA MET A 61 -5.89 0.55 5.24
C MET A 61 -5.06 1.57 4.47
N ARG A 62 -4.42 2.52 5.15
CA ARG A 62 -3.53 3.50 4.52
C ARG A 62 -2.30 2.84 3.91
N ARG A 63 -1.75 1.81 4.58
CA ARG A 63 -0.59 1.06 4.07
C ARG A 63 -0.99 0.24 2.84
N ILE A 64 -2.17 -0.38 2.86
CA ILE A 64 -2.73 -1.14 1.73
C ILE A 64 -3.00 -0.25 0.52
N GLU A 65 -3.54 0.95 0.74
CA GLU A 65 -3.78 1.94 -0.31
C GLU A 65 -2.46 2.35 -0.98
N ARG A 66 -1.44 2.69 -0.17
CA ARG A 66 -0.09 2.99 -0.67
C ARG A 66 0.49 1.85 -1.49
N LEU A 67 0.42 0.61 -0.97
CA LEU A 67 0.89 -0.57 -1.68
C LEU A 67 0.17 -0.78 -3.01
N THR A 68 -1.12 -0.49 -3.06
CA THR A 68 -1.93 -0.61 -4.28
C THR A 68 -1.47 0.38 -5.35
N VAL A 69 -1.21 1.63 -4.97
CA VAL A 69 -0.66 2.64 -5.88
C VAL A 69 0.74 2.26 -6.37
N LEU A 70 1.60 1.76 -5.47
CA LEU A 70 2.94 1.26 -5.84
C LEU A 70 2.85 0.13 -6.87
N PHE A 71 1.96 -0.84 -6.69
CA PHE A 71 1.75 -1.91 -7.66
C PHE A 71 1.28 -1.40 -9.02
N MET A 72 0.31 -0.48 -9.06
CA MET A 72 -0.14 0.15 -10.31
C MET A 72 1.02 0.86 -11.01
N ARG A 73 1.89 1.49 -10.25
CA ARG A 73 3.06 2.16 -10.78
C ARG A 73 4.09 1.18 -11.31
N TRP A 74 4.47 0.14 -10.58
CA TRP A 74 5.41 -0.85 -11.08
C TRP A 74 4.92 -1.53 -12.36
N THR A 75 3.60 -1.69 -12.54
CA THR A 75 3.06 -2.25 -13.80
C THR A 75 3.18 -1.33 -15.01
N THR A 76 3.32 -0.02 -14.83
CA THR A 76 3.40 0.97 -15.92
C THR A 76 4.83 1.38 -16.27
N PHE A 77 5.74 1.34 -15.31
CA PHE A 77 7.15 1.67 -15.53
C PHE A 77 7.96 0.46 -16.02
N LYS A 78 8.91 0.69 -16.94
CA LYS A 78 9.87 -0.35 -17.38
C LYS A 78 10.94 -0.65 -16.34
N ASP A 79 11.31 0.36 -15.54
CA ASP A 79 12.31 0.26 -14.46
C ASP A 79 11.60 0.36 -13.10
N VAL A 80 11.42 -0.77 -12.42
CA VAL A 80 10.79 -0.85 -11.08
C VAL A 80 11.53 0.00 -10.04
N GLN A 81 12.86 0.09 -10.14
CA GLN A 81 13.72 0.84 -9.21
C GLN A 81 13.50 2.37 -9.27
N LYS A 82 13.11 2.91 -10.42
CA LYS A 82 12.78 4.35 -10.56
C LYS A 82 11.34 4.65 -10.13
N ALA A 83 10.49 3.63 -10.07
CA ALA A 83 9.09 3.74 -9.73
C ALA A 83 8.83 3.93 -8.22
N ASP A 84 9.84 3.81 -7.37
CA ASP A 84 9.69 4.16 -5.94
C ASP A 84 10.09 5.62 -5.64
N GLN A 85 10.77 6.31 -6.57
CA GLN A 85 11.36 7.65 -6.33
C GLN A 85 10.44 8.84 -6.67
N LEU A 86 9.30 8.62 -7.33
CA LEU A 86 8.37 9.75 -7.60
C LEU A 86 7.38 9.88 -6.44
N PRO A 87 6.95 11.10 -6.10
CA PRO A 87 5.93 11.31 -5.09
C PRO A 87 4.66 10.53 -5.45
N THR A 88 4.15 9.74 -4.52
CA THR A 88 2.75 9.33 -4.58
C THR A 88 1.92 10.52 -4.15
N GLU A 89 0.99 11.00 -4.98
CA GLU A 89 0.09 12.14 -4.69
C GLU A 89 -0.69 11.98 -3.35
N LEU A 90 -0.79 10.74 -2.85
CA LEU A 90 -1.32 10.40 -1.53
C LEU A 90 -0.45 10.86 -0.34
N GLU A 91 0.87 10.96 -0.51
CA GLU A 91 1.78 11.53 0.50
C GLU A 91 1.56 13.06 0.60
N GLU A 92 1.41 13.74 -0.54
CA GLU A 92 1.19 15.18 -0.61
C GLU A 92 -0.18 15.61 -0.02
N SER A 93 -1.24 14.82 -0.26
CA SER A 93 -2.57 15.08 0.32
C SER A 93 -2.64 14.81 1.83
N GLY A 94 -1.88 13.83 2.33
CA GLY A 94 -1.76 13.53 3.77
C GLY A 94 -1.03 14.62 4.56
N GLU A 95 0.08 15.14 4.02
CA GLU A 95 0.78 16.30 4.61
C GLU A 95 -0.04 17.59 4.52
N ALA A 96 -0.74 17.82 3.41
CA ALA A 96 -1.64 18.97 3.27
C ALA A 96 -2.79 18.95 4.31
N ALA A 97 -3.36 17.77 4.60
CA ALA A 97 -4.39 17.61 5.62
C ALA A 97 -3.84 17.80 7.05
N ALA A 98 -2.62 17.32 7.33
CA ALA A 98 -1.95 17.52 8.62
C ALA A 98 -1.58 18.99 8.87
N ALA A 99 -1.11 19.71 7.84
CA ALA A 99 -0.80 21.14 7.90
C ALA A 99 -2.05 22.01 8.13
N ALA A 100 -3.20 21.61 7.59
CA ALA A 100 -4.47 22.32 7.81
C ALA A 100 -5.00 22.16 9.26
N GLY A 101 -4.82 20.98 9.87
CA GLY A 101 -5.25 20.70 11.25
C GLY A 101 -4.52 21.54 12.33
N GLY A 102 -3.23 21.81 12.14
CA GLY A 102 -2.42 22.62 13.07
C GLY A 102 -2.81 24.10 13.12
N ARG A 103 -3.35 24.65 12.02
CA ARG A 103 -3.74 26.08 11.94
C ARG A 103 -5.03 26.39 12.68
N ALA A 104 -5.93 25.41 12.83
CA ALA A 104 -7.22 25.57 13.51
C ALA A 104 -7.09 25.68 15.05
N GLN A 105 -6.18 24.91 15.67
CA GLN A 105 -5.97 24.96 17.13
C GLN A 105 -5.35 26.27 17.61
N LYS A 106 -4.42 26.87 16.82
CA LYS A 106 -3.76 28.13 17.19
C LYS A 106 -4.70 29.35 17.13
N LYS A 107 -5.79 29.30 16.34
CA LYS A 107 -6.82 30.36 16.29
C LYS A 107 -7.77 30.32 17.49
N LYS A 108 -8.05 29.14 18.07
CA LYS A 108 -8.97 29.00 19.21
C LYS A 108 -8.34 29.47 20.54
N LYS A 109 -7.00 29.38 20.66
CA LYS A 109 -6.26 29.83 21.87
C LYS A 109 -5.98 31.33 21.94
N ARG A 110 -6.28 32.11 20.89
CA ARG A 110 -6.06 33.57 20.82
C ARG A 110 -7.34 34.40 21.02
N ARG A 111 -8.47 33.77 21.35
CA ARG A 111 -9.79 34.40 21.58
C ARG A 111 -10.29 34.13 23.01
N GLY A 112 -9.39 34.12 23.99
CA GLY A 112 -9.69 34.06 25.42
C GLY A 112 -9.02 35.23 26.10
#